data_AF-A0A1Y1X5W6-F1
#
_entry.id   AF-A0A1Y1X5W6-F1
#
_cell.length_a   1.000
_cell.length_b   1.000
_cell.length_c   1.000
_cell.angle_alpha   90.00
_cell.angle_beta   90.00
_cell.angle_gamma   90.00
#
_symmetry.space_group_name_H-M   'P 1'
#
loop_
_entity.id
_entity.type
_entity.pdbx_description
1 polymer ?
#
loop_
_entity_poly.entity_id
_entity_poly.type
_entity_poly.pdbx_seq_one_letter_code
_entity_poly.pdbx_strand_id
1 'polypeptide(L)'
;MNFKTIISVAVLALAAVNASPVNNIETIKKDCEADHKAKFYVNDDGEYTCLRQHSIEDNLYYRTCYFVNSDIRCVEEGFNNIPSCSKNTGDESDYNECARKYLEFLDNGSNKLSYRIRKFPTHEKIFYDYSIDQKECRGHNGIVLTNKEVFQYICLEPATPKNAATISDKECVRVDGKVYCVVQDNTNIEICNRRSYSYDHEECSSILKEYGTINHHVITEL
;
A
#
# COMPACT_ATOMS: atom_id res chain seq x y z
N MET A 1 -26.82 52.96 -33.61
CA MET A 1 -26.18 51.63 -33.81
C MET A 1 -24.99 51.55 -32.87
N ASN A 2 -25.06 50.73 -31.82
CA ASN A 2 -23.97 50.50 -30.87
C ASN A 2 -23.57 49.03 -30.96
N PHE A 3 -22.48 48.73 -31.67
CA PHE A 3 -21.89 47.40 -31.71
C PHE A 3 -20.93 47.27 -30.52
N LYS A 4 -21.28 46.41 -29.56
CA LYS A 4 -20.37 46.00 -28.47
C LYS A 4 -19.40 44.96 -29.02
N THR A 5 -18.12 45.30 -29.00
CA THR A 5 -16.99 44.45 -29.39
C THR A 5 -16.87 43.25 -28.45
N ILE A 6 -16.92 42.05 -29.01
CA ILE A 6 -16.61 40.79 -28.31
C ILE A 6 -15.09 40.63 -28.34
N ILE A 7 -14.44 40.70 -27.18
CA ILE A 7 -13.01 40.38 -27.05
C ILE A 7 -12.89 38.86 -26.98
N SER A 8 -12.44 38.25 -28.07
CA SER A 8 -11.99 36.85 -28.10
C SER A 8 -10.71 36.71 -27.29
N VAL A 9 -10.75 35.87 -26.25
CA VAL A 9 -9.55 35.45 -25.52
C VAL A 9 -8.93 34.28 -26.28
N ALA A 10 -7.78 34.53 -26.90
CA ALA A 10 -6.95 33.47 -27.46
C ALA A 10 -6.30 32.68 -26.31
N VAL A 11 -6.64 31.40 -26.20
CA VAL A 11 -5.98 30.45 -25.30
C VAL A 11 -4.60 30.14 -25.87
N LEU A 12 -3.56 30.68 -25.24
CA LEU A 12 -2.17 30.32 -25.52
C LEU A 12 -1.93 28.88 -25.05
N ALA A 13 -1.85 27.96 -26.02
CA ALA A 13 -1.31 26.63 -25.81
C ALA A 13 0.19 26.76 -25.54
N LEU A 14 0.60 26.61 -24.28
CA LEU A 14 2.01 26.48 -23.90
C LEU A 14 2.40 25.01 -23.97
N ALA A 15 2.88 24.59 -25.14
CA ALA A 15 3.80 23.46 -25.23
C ALA A 15 5.20 24.00 -24.92
N ALA A 16 5.69 23.76 -23.70
CA ALA A 16 7.08 24.03 -23.34
C ALA A 16 7.63 22.81 -22.59
N VAL A 17 8.34 21.95 -23.33
CA VAL A 17 9.34 21.03 -22.78
C VAL A 17 10.53 21.88 -22.34
N ASN A 18 10.47 22.38 -21.11
CA ASN A 18 11.62 22.96 -20.44
C ASN A 18 12.00 22.03 -19.30
N ALA A 19 13.26 21.59 -19.27
CA ALA A 19 13.87 21.06 -18.07
C ALA A 19 13.62 22.06 -16.93
N SER A 20 12.73 21.72 -15.99
CA SER A 20 12.31 22.64 -14.94
C SER A 20 13.43 22.76 -13.89
N PRO A 21 13.79 23.99 -13.49
CA PRO A 21 14.76 24.20 -12.44
C PRO A 21 14.17 23.77 -11.09
N VAL A 22 15.05 23.38 -10.18
CA VAL A 22 14.77 22.92 -8.79
C VAL A 22 13.78 23.83 -8.02
N ASN A 23 13.62 25.10 -8.43
CA ASN A 23 12.63 26.05 -7.89
C ASN A 23 11.14 25.71 -8.16
N ASN A 24 10.83 24.81 -9.11
CA ASN A 24 9.45 24.45 -9.43
C ASN A 24 8.87 23.42 -8.42
N ILE A 25 9.70 22.49 -7.93
CA ILE A 25 9.26 21.42 -7.03
C ILE A 25 8.75 21.95 -5.68
N GLU A 26 9.40 22.96 -5.11
CA GLU A 26 8.92 23.58 -3.86
C GLU A 26 7.54 24.24 -4.02
N THR A 27 7.29 24.86 -5.18
CA THR A 27 6.00 25.48 -5.49
C THR A 27 4.93 24.42 -5.70
N ILE A 28 5.21 23.39 -6.50
CA ILE A 28 4.32 22.24 -6.74
C ILE A 28 3.97 21.56 -5.42
N LYS A 29 4.96 21.33 -4.55
CA LYS A 29 4.76 20.78 -3.21
C LYS A 29 3.82 21.65 -2.38
N LYS A 30 4.10 22.94 -2.31
CA LYS A 30 3.29 23.90 -1.54
C LYS A 30 1.84 23.91 -2.02
N ASP A 31 1.62 23.88 -3.33
CA ASP A 31 0.28 23.91 -3.91
C ASP A 31 -0.46 22.57 -3.71
N CYS A 32 0.24 21.44 -3.85
CA CYS A 32 -0.30 20.10 -3.53
C CYS A 32 -0.76 20.01 -2.08
N GLU A 33 0.08 20.44 -1.13
CA GLU A 33 -0.14 20.28 0.32
C GLU A 33 -0.95 21.43 0.96
N ALA A 34 -1.42 22.40 0.16
CA ALA A 34 -2.01 23.66 0.63
C ALA A 34 -3.23 23.49 1.55
N ASP A 35 -4.02 22.42 1.36
CA ASP A 35 -5.22 22.14 2.14
C ASP A 35 -5.04 21.04 3.19
N HIS A 36 -3.80 20.58 3.39
CA HIS A 36 -3.41 19.52 4.33
C HIS A 36 -4.10 18.16 4.11
N LYS A 37 -4.76 17.96 2.97
CA LYS A 37 -5.40 16.69 2.62
C LYS A 37 -4.56 15.87 1.65
N ALA A 38 -3.51 16.43 1.06
CA ALA A 38 -2.60 15.70 0.21
C ALA A 38 -1.16 15.75 0.76
N LYS A 39 -0.37 14.76 0.36
CA LYS A 39 1.05 14.68 0.66
C LYS A 39 1.84 14.55 -0.63
N PHE A 40 2.89 15.35 -0.74
CA PHE A 40 3.77 15.37 -1.89
C PHE A 40 4.96 14.41 -1.68
N TYR A 41 5.30 13.68 -2.73
CA TYR A 41 6.43 12.75 -2.76
C TYR A 41 7.30 13.06 -3.97
N VAL A 42 8.61 13.00 -3.78
CA VAL A 42 9.62 13.20 -4.84
C VAL A 42 10.84 12.33 -4.55
N ASN A 43 11.46 11.78 -5.60
CA ASN A 43 12.68 10.99 -5.50
C ASN A 43 13.88 11.76 -6.09
N ASP A 44 15.06 11.15 -5.98
CA ASP A 44 16.32 11.73 -6.45
C ASP A 44 16.36 11.91 -7.98
N ASP A 45 15.57 11.13 -8.73
CA ASP A 45 15.42 11.23 -10.19
C ASP A 45 14.48 12.38 -10.61
N GLY A 46 13.85 13.07 -9.65
CA GLY A 46 12.91 14.16 -9.89
C GLY A 46 11.51 13.68 -10.33
N GLU A 47 11.21 12.39 -10.20
CA GLU A 47 9.85 11.89 -10.28
C GLU A 47 9.10 12.32 -9.03
N TYR A 48 7.87 12.79 -9.20
CA TYR A 48 7.02 13.26 -8.12
C TYR A 48 5.56 12.90 -8.33
N THR A 49 4.87 12.75 -7.22
CA THR A 49 3.42 12.57 -7.18
C THR A 49 2.83 13.19 -5.93
N CYS A 50 1.57 13.60 -6.03
CA CYS A 50 0.79 14.13 -4.93
C CYS A 50 -0.37 13.18 -4.68
N LEU A 51 -0.49 12.68 -3.45
CA LEU A 51 -1.57 11.76 -3.08
C LEU A 51 -2.54 12.42 -2.12
N ARG A 52 -3.78 12.57 -2.56
CA ARG A 52 -4.86 13.18 -1.80
C ARG A 52 -5.68 12.15 -1.05
N GLN A 53 -5.97 12.46 0.21
CA GLN A 53 -6.95 11.78 1.05
C GLN A 53 -8.37 12.04 0.56
N HIS A 54 -9.13 10.96 0.37
CA HIS A 54 -10.54 11.00 0.04
C HIS A 54 -11.39 10.25 1.06
N SER A 55 -12.68 10.61 1.16
CA SER A 55 -13.65 9.81 1.91
C SER A 55 -14.24 8.73 1.02
N ILE A 56 -14.91 7.75 1.64
CA ILE A 56 -15.50 6.61 0.91
C ILE A 56 -16.72 7.01 0.08
N GLU A 57 -17.35 8.16 0.37
CA GLU A 57 -18.52 8.64 -0.38
C GLU A 57 -18.15 9.33 -1.71
N ASP A 58 -16.87 9.64 -1.92
CA ASP A 58 -16.43 10.30 -3.14
C ASP A 58 -16.54 9.36 -4.36
N ASN A 59 -17.01 9.87 -5.50
CA ASN A 59 -16.90 9.15 -6.76
C ASN A 59 -15.46 9.25 -7.27
N LEU A 60 -14.71 8.15 -7.16
CA LEU A 60 -13.27 8.10 -7.45
C LEU A 60 -12.91 7.22 -8.65
N TYR A 61 -13.88 6.66 -9.36
CA TYR A 61 -13.64 5.70 -10.45
C TYR A 61 -12.80 6.24 -11.61
N TYR A 62 -12.69 7.56 -11.76
CA TYR A 62 -11.88 8.19 -12.81
C TYR A 62 -10.44 8.49 -12.36
N ARG A 63 -10.08 8.19 -11.12
CA ARG A 63 -8.77 8.46 -10.52
C ARG A 63 -8.00 7.17 -10.25
N THR A 64 -6.68 7.25 -10.29
CA THR A 64 -5.81 6.19 -9.76
C THR A 64 -5.77 6.31 -8.25
N CYS A 65 -6.41 5.37 -7.56
CA CYS A 65 -6.54 5.37 -6.09
C CYS A 65 -6.05 4.06 -5.48
N TYR A 66 -5.64 4.14 -4.23
CA TYR A 66 -5.21 3.00 -3.42
C TYR A 66 -5.80 3.11 -2.02
N PHE A 67 -6.02 1.97 -1.38
CA PHE A 67 -6.08 1.95 0.08
C PHE A 67 -4.66 1.96 0.63
N VAL A 68 -4.38 2.90 1.52
CA VAL A 68 -3.15 2.97 2.31
C VAL A 68 -3.53 2.73 3.75
N ASN A 69 -3.29 1.50 4.20
CA ASN A 69 -3.95 0.93 5.37
C ASN A 69 -5.49 0.97 5.20
N SER A 70 -6.17 1.88 5.89
CA SER A 70 -7.63 2.06 5.79
C SER A 70 -8.04 3.36 5.10
N ASP A 71 -7.07 4.21 4.76
CA ASP A 71 -7.33 5.50 4.14
C ASP A 71 -7.32 5.38 2.62
N ILE A 72 -8.23 6.06 1.93
CA ILE A 72 -8.18 6.20 0.48
C ILE A 72 -7.20 7.31 0.12
N ARG A 73 -6.26 7.02 -0.77
CA ARG A 73 -5.28 7.97 -1.32
C ARG A 73 -5.31 7.89 -2.84
N CYS A 74 -5.54 9.02 -3.50
CA CYS A 74 -5.63 9.10 -4.96
C CYS A 74 -4.56 10.03 -5.53
N VAL A 75 -4.05 9.68 -6.71
CA VAL A 75 -3.12 10.52 -7.47
C VAL A 75 -3.84 11.81 -7.90
N GLU A 76 -3.17 12.94 -7.65
CA GLU A 76 -3.57 14.24 -8.20
C GLU A 76 -2.84 14.50 -9.52
N GLU A 77 -3.57 14.34 -10.62
CA GLU A 77 -3.05 14.49 -11.99
C GLU A 77 -2.31 15.81 -12.24
N GLY A 78 -2.79 16.91 -11.65
CA GLY A 78 -2.14 18.22 -11.79
C GLY A 78 -0.80 18.33 -11.07
N PHE A 79 -0.47 17.37 -10.21
CA PHE A 79 0.71 17.34 -9.35
C PHE A 79 1.44 15.98 -9.43
N ASN A 80 1.49 15.39 -10.64
CA ASN A 80 2.16 14.12 -10.93
C ASN A 80 2.95 14.22 -12.24
N ASN A 81 4.16 13.64 -12.29
CA ASN A 81 4.92 13.47 -13.53
C ASN A 81 5.28 12.02 -13.85
N ILE A 82 4.81 11.06 -13.05
CA ILE A 82 5.05 9.62 -13.25
C ILE A 82 4.07 9.09 -14.30
N PRO A 83 4.52 8.65 -15.49
CA PRO A 83 3.64 8.28 -16.59
C PRO A 83 2.63 7.18 -16.24
N SER A 84 3.07 6.13 -15.53
CA SER A 84 2.20 5.04 -15.08
C SER A 84 1.18 5.46 -14.03
N CYS A 85 1.38 6.59 -13.37
CA CYS A 85 0.42 7.17 -12.43
C CYS A 85 -0.55 8.17 -13.07
N SER A 86 -0.35 8.52 -14.34
CA SER A 86 -1.15 9.54 -15.03
C SER A 86 -2.35 8.94 -15.75
N LYS A 87 -3.53 9.37 -15.31
CA LYS A 87 -4.88 8.94 -15.72
C LYS A 87 -5.16 7.48 -15.39
N ASN A 88 -6.41 7.20 -15.04
CA ASN A 88 -6.92 5.85 -14.97
C ASN A 88 -6.98 5.29 -16.41
N THR A 89 -5.86 4.77 -16.92
CA THR A 89 -5.74 4.19 -18.27
C THR A 89 -6.62 2.94 -18.41
N GLY A 90 -7.09 2.40 -17.27
CA GLY A 90 -7.75 1.10 -17.20
C GLY A 90 -6.78 -0.06 -17.39
N ASP A 91 -5.48 0.22 -17.57
CA ASP A 91 -4.44 -0.78 -17.72
C ASP A 91 -3.94 -1.22 -16.33
N GLU A 92 -4.06 -2.53 -16.06
CA GLU A 92 -3.60 -3.12 -14.81
C GLU A 92 -2.07 -3.03 -14.64
N SER A 93 -1.32 -3.04 -15.74
CA SER A 93 0.14 -2.87 -15.72
C SER A 93 0.51 -1.50 -15.19
N ASP A 94 -0.09 -0.44 -15.73
CA ASP A 94 0.15 0.95 -15.30
C ASP A 94 -0.25 1.14 -13.83
N TYR A 95 -1.41 0.60 -13.43
CA TYR A 95 -1.88 0.68 -12.05
C TYR A 95 -0.90 0.05 -11.05
N ASN A 96 -0.37 -1.13 -11.38
CA ASN A 96 0.59 -1.85 -10.55
C ASN A 96 1.98 -1.18 -10.57
N GLU A 97 2.39 -0.61 -11.69
CA GLU A 97 3.63 0.15 -11.80
C GLU A 97 3.57 1.44 -10.97
N CYS A 98 2.47 2.19 -11.05
CA CYS A 98 2.25 3.36 -10.20
C CYS A 98 2.26 3.00 -8.71
N ALA A 99 1.67 1.87 -8.33
CA ALA A 99 1.70 1.39 -6.96
C ALA A 99 3.14 1.12 -6.49
N ARG A 100 4.00 0.55 -7.35
CA ARG A 100 5.42 0.31 -7.04
C ARG A 100 6.18 1.63 -6.85
N LYS A 101 5.97 2.60 -7.75
CA LYS A 101 6.54 3.94 -7.60
C LYS A 101 6.11 4.60 -6.30
N TYR A 102 4.85 4.45 -5.93
CA TYR A 102 4.38 4.95 -4.65
C TYR A 102 5.04 4.23 -3.45
N LEU A 103 5.17 2.91 -3.53
CA LEU A 103 5.88 2.14 -2.50
C LEU A 103 7.33 2.61 -2.32
N GLU A 104 8.05 2.92 -3.41
CA GLU A 104 9.42 3.45 -3.37
C GLU A 104 9.50 4.77 -2.58
N PHE A 105 8.48 5.62 -2.64
CA PHE A 105 8.42 6.84 -1.83
C PHE A 105 8.15 6.60 -0.34
N LEU A 106 7.49 5.48 0.00
CA LEU A 106 7.14 5.14 1.38
C LEU A 106 8.23 4.30 2.05
N ASP A 107 8.93 3.47 1.29
CA ASP A 107 9.98 2.58 1.78
C ASP A 107 11.27 3.36 2.03
N ASN A 108 11.54 3.64 3.30
CA ASN A 108 12.75 4.33 3.73
C ASN A 108 14.00 3.44 3.77
N GLY A 109 13.96 2.26 3.14
CA GLY A 109 15.06 1.28 3.14
C GLY A 109 15.18 0.48 4.43
N SER A 110 14.31 0.71 5.43
CA SER A 110 14.28 -0.11 6.63
C SER A 110 13.70 -1.50 6.35
N ASN A 111 13.83 -2.41 7.31
CA ASN A 111 13.20 -3.72 7.26
C ASN A 111 11.72 -3.70 7.68
N LYS A 112 11.09 -2.52 7.75
CA LYS A 112 9.72 -2.30 8.19
C LYS A 112 8.98 -1.38 7.22
N LEU A 113 7.74 -1.72 6.94
CA LEU A 113 6.83 -0.89 6.17
C LEU A 113 5.53 -0.73 6.97
N SER A 114 5.25 0.49 7.43
CA SER A 114 4.05 0.81 8.24
C SER A 114 2.77 1.03 7.42
N TYR A 115 2.85 0.78 6.11
CA TYR A 115 1.80 1.05 5.15
C TYR A 115 1.53 -0.20 4.33
N ARG A 116 0.26 -0.59 4.25
CA ARG A 116 -0.24 -1.57 3.29
C ARG A 116 -0.91 -0.86 2.14
N ILE A 117 -0.39 -1.04 0.93
CA ILE A 117 -1.04 -0.54 -0.28
C ILE A 117 -1.91 -1.68 -0.83
N ARG A 118 -3.21 -1.43 -1.01
CA ARG A 118 -4.19 -2.39 -1.57
C ARG A 118 -5.00 -1.73 -2.69
N LYS A 119 -5.50 -2.56 -3.61
CA LYS A 119 -6.28 -2.10 -4.77
C LYS A 119 -7.53 -1.35 -4.31
N PHE A 120 -7.79 -0.18 -4.88
CA PHE A 120 -9.09 0.46 -4.76
C PHE A 120 -9.96 0.07 -5.98
N PRO A 121 -11.25 -0.28 -5.81
CA PRO A 121 -11.99 -0.40 -4.55
C PRO A 121 -11.96 -1.81 -3.91
N THR A 122 -11.29 -2.79 -4.53
CA THR A 122 -11.44 -4.23 -4.18
C THR A 122 -10.73 -4.68 -2.91
N HIS A 123 -9.82 -3.87 -2.35
CA HIS A 123 -8.91 -4.20 -1.24
C HIS A 123 -7.94 -5.37 -1.54
N GLU A 124 -7.83 -5.79 -2.80
CA GLU A 124 -6.94 -6.88 -3.18
C GLU A 124 -5.47 -6.48 -3.01
N LYS A 125 -4.65 -7.49 -2.73
CA LYS A 125 -3.20 -7.33 -2.66
C LYS A 125 -2.62 -7.01 -4.04
N ILE A 126 -1.73 -6.03 -4.09
CA ILE A 126 -1.05 -5.60 -5.33
C ILE A 126 0.29 -6.33 -5.49
N PHE A 127 1.07 -6.40 -4.41
CA PHE A 127 2.43 -6.93 -4.45
C PHE A 127 2.47 -8.37 -3.95
N TYR A 128 3.02 -9.28 -4.76
CA TYR A 128 3.27 -10.66 -4.37
C TYR A 128 4.78 -10.88 -4.28
N ASP A 129 5.39 -10.31 -3.25
CA ASP A 129 6.83 -10.30 -3.03
C ASP A 129 7.14 -10.56 -1.54
N TYR A 130 7.98 -11.57 -1.27
CA TYR A 130 8.29 -11.97 0.10
C TYR A 130 8.97 -10.84 0.90
N SER A 131 9.76 -9.98 0.25
CA SER A 131 10.46 -8.88 0.92
C SER A 131 9.48 -7.81 1.39
N ILE A 132 8.50 -7.48 0.55
CA ILE A 132 7.43 -6.51 0.86
C ILE A 132 6.55 -7.07 1.97
N ASP A 133 6.13 -8.33 1.87
CA ASP A 133 5.25 -8.97 2.86
C ASP A 133 5.85 -8.99 4.25
N GLN A 134 7.13 -9.35 4.34
CA GLN A 134 7.86 -9.38 5.59
C GLN A 134 8.10 -7.97 6.15
N LYS A 135 8.37 -6.97 5.29
CA LYS A 135 8.48 -5.56 5.72
C LYS A 135 7.16 -5.05 6.27
N GLU A 136 6.05 -5.27 5.57
CA GLU A 136 4.70 -4.94 6.02
C GLU A 136 4.41 -5.61 7.38
N CYS A 137 4.72 -6.91 7.51
CA CYS A 137 4.52 -7.64 8.75
C CYS A 137 5.25 -6.99 9.93
N ARG A 138 6.56 -6.73 9.78
CA ARG A 138 7.38 -6.11 10.84
C ARG A 138 6.98 -4.66 11.12
N GLY A 139 6.48 -3.93 10.12
CA GLY A 139 6.00 -2.56 10.26
C GLY A 139 4.70 -2.46 11.08
N HIS A 140 3.93 -3.54 11.13
CA HIS A 140 2.71 -3.65 11.93
C HIS A 140 2.94 -4.40 13.26
N ASN A 141 4.18 -4.39 13.77
CA ASN A 141 4.61 -5.10 14.98
C ASN A 141 4.38 -6.61 14.93
N GLY A 142 4.33 -7.17 13.73
CA GLY A 142 4.22 -8.60 13.50
C GLY A 142 5.55 -9.34 13.62
N ILE A 143 5.44 -10.64 13.80
CA ILE A 143 6.52 -11.62 13.80
C ILE A 143 6.48 -12.33 12.46
N VAL A 144 7.62 -12.33 11.76
CA VAL A 144 7.79 -13.13 10.55
C VAL A 144 8.40 -14.46 10.98
N LEU A 145 7.70 -15.54 10.72
CA LEU A 145 8.21 -16.90 10.87
C LEU A 145 8.63 -17.40 9.50
N THR A 146 9.91 -17.68 9.29
CA THR A 146 10.40 -18.32 8.05
C THR A 146 10.82 -19.76 8.32
N ASN A 147 10.72 -20.61 7.30
CA ASN A 147 11.46 -21.87 7.32
C ASN A 147 12.96 -21.62 7.05
N LYS A 148 13.69 -22.68 6.69
CA LYS A 148 15.04 -22.64 6.12
C LYS A 148 15.16 -21.70 4.90
N GLU A 149 14.07 -21.49 4.18
CA GLU A 149 14.01 -20.64 2.99
C GLU A 149 13.22 -19.37 3.29
N VAL A 150 13.78 -18.20 2.94
CA VAL A 150 13.16 -16.88 3.21
C VAL A 150 11.83 -16.67 2.49
N PHE A 151 11.58 -17.43 1.41
CA PHE A 151 10.34 -17.37 0.66
C PHE A 151 9.27 -18.32 1.22
N GLN A 152 9.53 -19.10 2.27
CA GLN A 152 8.49 -19.85 2.99
C GLN A 152 8.21 -19.13 4.30
N TYR A 153 7.14 -18.35 4.37
CA TYR A 153 6.91 -17.44 5.50
C TYR A 153 5.45 -17.33 5.95
N ILE A 154 5.30 -17.10 7.24
CA ILE A 154 4.04 -16.77 7.91
C ILE A 154 4.22 -15.43 8.62
N CYS A 155 3.29 -14.51 8.39
CA CYS A 155 3.21 -13.28 9.18
C CYS A 155 2.21 -13.45 10.32
N LEU A 156 2.66 -13.20 11.54
CA LEU A 156 1.86 -13.20 12.75
C LEU A 156 1.74 -11.76 13.28
N GLU A 157 0.54 -11.20 13.36
CA GLU A 157 0.29 -9.89 13.95
C GLU A 157 -0.37 -9.98 15.32
N PRO A 158 -0.05 -9.07 16.25
CA PRO A 158 -0.66 -9.10 17.58
C PRO A 158 -2.17 -8.92 17.48
N ALA A 159 -2.92 -9.76 18.19
CA ALA A 159 -4.36 -9.60 18.29
C ALA A 159 -4.67 -8.32 19.09
N THR A 160 -5.22 -7.31 18.41
CA THR A 160 -5.70 -6.08 19.03
C THR A 160 -7.23 -6.14 19.16
N PRO A 161 -7.87 -5.37 20.07
CA PRO A 161 -9.32 -5.30 20.15
C PRO A 161 -10.01 -4.96 18.80
N LYS A 162 -9.35 -4.15 17.95
CA LYS A 162 -9.82 -3.85 16.58
C LYS A 162 -9.78 -5.08 15.65
N ASN A 163 -8.77 -5.94 15.80
CA ASN A 163 -8.60 -7.16 15.02
C ASN A 163 -9.27 -8.38 15.69
N ALA A 164 -9.73 -8.25 16.93
CA ALA A 164 -10.27 -9.32 17.76
C ALA A 164 -11.69 -9.72 17.38
N ALA A 165 -12.49 -8.77 16.89
CA ALA A 165 -13.87 -9.02 16.44
C ALA A 165 -13.95 -9.98 15.24
N THR A 166 -12.82 -10.34 14.62
CA THR A 166 -12.70 -11.24 13.47
C THR A 166 -11.79 -12.45 13.76
N ILE A 167 -11.48 -12.74 15.04
CA ILE A 167 -10.61 -13.88 15.41
C ILE A 167 -11.19 -15.22 14.92
N SER A 168 -12.51 -15.38 14.85
CA SER A 168 -13.16 -16.61 14.34
C SER A 168 -12.74 -16.97 12.92
N ASP A 169 -12.37 -15.98 12.13
CA ASP A 169 -12.04 -16.12 10.70
C ASP A 169 -10.52 -16.14 10.48
N LYS A 170 -9.74 -16.13 11.57
CA LYS A 170 -8.28 -16.08 11.57
C LYS A 170 -7.71 -17.28 12.30
N GLU A 171 -6.53 -17.69 11.86
CA GLU A 171 -5.73 -18.66 12.60
C GLU A 171 -4.90 -17.89 13.63
N CYS A 172 -5.11 -18.14 14.91
CA CYS A 172 -4.46 -17.38 15.98
C CYS A 172 -3.84 -18.31 17.02
N VAL A 173 -2.67 -17.92 17.51
CA VAL A 173 -1.84 -18.70 18.43
C VAL A 173 -1.27 -17.80 19.52
N ARG A 174 -0.80 -18.39 20.61
CA ARG A 174 0.05 -17.69 21.58
C ARG A 174 1.50 -17.80 21.15
N VAL A 175 2.17 -16.67 21.02
CA VAL A 175 3.62 -16.56 20.84
C VAL A 175 4.18 -15.91 22.09
N ASP A 176 5.02 -16.64 22.82
CA ASP A 176 5.66 -16.19 24.07
C ASP A 176 4.63 -15.59 25.07
N GLY A 177 3.46 -16.23 25.16
CA GLY A 177 2.37 -15.84 26.07
C GLY A 177 1.44 -14.73 25.57
N LYS A 178 1.68 -14.15 24.40
CA LYS A 178 0.83 -13.12 23.77
C LYS A 178 0.08 -13.66 22.56
N VAL A 179 -1.13 -13.20 22.32
CA VAL A 179 -1.96 -13.68 21.19
C VAL A 179 -1.55 -12.97 19.90
N TYR A 180 -1.22 -13.76 18.88
CA TYR A 180 -0.97 -13.32 17.52
C TYR A 180 -1.87 -14.09 16.55
N CYS A 181 -2.16 -13.48 15.40
CA CYS A 181 -2.97 -14.07 14.35
C CYS A 181 -2.23 -14.05 13.02
N VAL A 182 -2.38 -15.12 12.24
CA VAL A 182 -1.90 -15.23 10.87
C VAL A 182 -2.55 -14.14 10.02
N VAL A 183 -1.69 -13.35 9.37
CA VAL A 183 -2.10 -12.36 8.37
C VAL A 183 -2.10 -13.04 7.01
N GLN A 184 -3.31 -13.32 6.51
CA GLN A 184 -3.53 -14.06 5.27
C GLN A 184 -2.87 -13.39 4.05
N ASP A 185 -2.95 -12.06 3.95
CA ASP A 185 -2.32 -11.31 2.84
C ASP A 185 -0.80 -11.42 2.84
N ASN A 186 -0.16 -11.63 4.00
CA ASN A 186 1.29 -11.59 4.18
C ASN A 186 1.85 -12.95 4.60
N THR A 187 1.14 -14.02 4.25
CA THR A 187 1.52 -15.41 4.50
C THR A 187 1.39 -16.17 3.21
N ASN A 188 2.43 -16.89 2.79
CA ASN A 188 2.41 -17.67 1.55
C ASN A 188 2.31 -19.18 1.78
N ILE A 189 2.15 -19.60 3.04
CA ILE A 189 1.81 -20.97 3.39
C ILE A 189 0.29 -21.12 3.30
N GLU A 190 -0.19 -21.64 2.18
CA GLU A 190 -1.63 -21.75 1.89
C GLU A 190 -2.40 -22.57 2.93
N ILE A 191 -1.76 -23.59 3.50
CA ILE A 191 -2.31 -24.43 4.59
C ILE A 191 -2.71 -23.57 5.80
N CYS A 192 -2.01 -22.46 6.04
CA CYS A 192 -2.29 -21.52 7.12
C CYS A 192 -3.21 -20.35 6.71
N ASN A 193 -3.66 -20.30 5.45
CA ASN A 193 -4.53 -19.26 4.96
C ASN A 193 -5.99 -19.73 4.95
N ARG A 194 -6.81 -19.28 5.92
CA ARG A 194 -8.23 -19.66 6.03
C ARG A 194 -9.12 -19.28 4.84
N ARG A 195 -8.65 -18.43 3.92
CA ARG A 195 -9.33 -18.15 2.64
C ARG A 195 -8.97 -19.14 1.53
N SER A 196 -7.94 -19.97 1.72
CA SER A 196 -7.53 -20.99 0.77
C SER A 196 -8.37 -22.26 0.91
N TYR A 197 -8.63 -22.93 -0.21
CA TYR A 197 -9.22 -24.27 -0.23
C TYR A 197 -8.33 -25.33 0.42
N SER A 198 -7.02 -25.09 0.47
CA SER A 198 -6.02 -25.98 1.08
C SER A 198 -5.81 -25.70 2.56
N TYR A 199 -6.62 -24.85 3.19
CA TYR A 199 -6.52 -24.58 4.62
C TYR A 199 -6.73 -25.86 5.44
N ASP A 200 -5.80 -26.13 6.35
CA ASP A 200 -5.92 -27.19 7.33
C ASP A 200 -5.42 -26.69 8.69
N HIS A 201 -6.29 -26.76 9.70
CA HIS A 201 -5.99 -26.24 11.03
C HIS A 201 -4.89 -27.04 11.76
N GLU A 202 -4.92 -28.37 11.65
CA GLU A 202 -3.98 -29.24 12.35
C GLU A 202 -2.59 -29.13 11.72
N GLU A 203 -2.53 -29.15 10.38
CA GLU A 203 -1.29 -28.99 9.64
C GLU A 203 -0.72 -27.58 9.80
N CYS A 204 -1.56 -26.54 9.76
CA CYS A 204 -1.09 -25.18 10.04
C CYS A 204 -0.54 -25.06 11.47
N SER A 205 -1.20 -25.63 12.47
CA SER A 205 -0.73 -25.64 13.86
C SER A 205 0.63 -26.33 14.00
N SER A 206 0.86 -27.40 13.25
CA SER A 206 2.15 -28.09 13.18
C SER A 206 3.23 -27.20 12.56
N ILE A 207 2.94 -26.59 11.40
CA ILE A 207 3.87 -25.68 10.70
C ILE A 207 4.22 -24.46 11.57
N LEU A 208 3.23 -23.88 12.25
CA LEU A 208 3.45 -22.76 13.17
C LEU A 208 4.41 -23.16 14.28
N LYS A 209 4.24 -24.33 14.91
CA LYS A 209 5.16 -24.82 15.96
C LYS A 209 6.58 -25.07 15.41
N GLU A 210 6.70 -25.65 14.22
CA GLU A 210 7.98 -25.87 13.54
C GLU A 210 8.69 -24.55 13.25
N TYR A 211 8.03 -23.63 12.55
CA TYR A 211 8.64 -22.35 12.18
C TYR A 211 8.88 -21.49 13.42
N GLY A 212 7.99 -21.53 14.42
CA GLY A 212 8.21 -20.90 15.72
C GLY A 212 9.54 -21.34 16.34
N THR A 213 9.79 -22.65 16.39
CA THR A 213 11.04 -23.21 16.94
C THR A 213 12.27 -22.73 16.16
N ILE A 214 12.21 -22.74 14.82
CA ILE A 214 13.30 -22.25 13.95
C ILE A 214 13.61 -20.78 14.23
N ASN A 215 12.59 -19.97 14.48
CA ASN A 215 12.69 -18.53 14.72
C ASN A 215 12.81 -18.19 16.22
N HIS A 216 13.08 -19.17 17.09
CA HIS A 216 13.27 -19.01 18.54
C HIS A 216 12.05 -18.46 19.30
N HIS A 217 10.85 -18.85 18.88
CA HIS A 217 9.59 -18.53 19.53
C HIS A 217 8.87 -19.78 20.04
N VAL A 218 8.27 -19.69 21.23
CA VAL A 218 7.39 -20.76 21.73
C VAL A 218 5.96 -20.48 21.28
N ILE A 219 5.42 -21.39 20.48
CA ILE A 219 4.05 -21.29 19.95
C ILE A 219 3.14 -22.33 20.58
N THR A 220 2.03 -21.86 21.14
CA THR A 220 0.98 -22.71 21.71
C THR A 220 -0.40 -22.30 21.19
N GLU A 221 -1.33 -23.25 21.22
CA GLU A 221 -2.73 -23.00 20.85
C GLU A 221 -3.41 -22.05 21.86
N LEU A 222 -4.51 -21.43 21.41
CA LEU A 222 -5.30 -20.48 22.20
C LEU A 222 -6.19 -21.14 23.26
#